data_AF-A0A645CI26-F1
#
_entry.id   AF-A0A645CI26-F1
#
_cell.length_a   1.000
_cell.length_b   1.000
_cell.length_c   1.000
_cell.angle_alpha   90.00
_cell.angle_beta   90.00
_cell.angle_gamma   90.00
#
_symmetry.space_group_name_H-M   'P 1'
#
loop_
_entity.id
_entity.type
_entity.pdbx_description
1 polymer ?
#
loop_
_entity_poly.entity_id
_entity_poly.type
_entity_poly.pdbx_seq_one_letter_code
_entity_poly.pdbx_strand_id
1 'polypeptide(L)'
;MLLAALLIAIAKMFVVEMARFSITNDKWRPSYLRMFTIVTVTQLGKYIPGSIWHFAARISSYKENSLSNKKTAKAMLLENAWLVGSALAFGLLLLTIERPESLLTKYLGITLPAALWAVLPFVVIILWLVGLVVLDKFLLEKKTFSLSRLVRLVLIQIAIWGALGSSFYLIFQGALLQHFLLILGGYAISWMVGYVFIFAPSGIGVREAVLVALFSTIVPTQQIAAYSIVHRLIYTVVEVLLGLIGFILQRRFFPAEPASSTDEKPTANLESSTKDI
;
A
#
# COMPACT_ATOMS: atom_id res chain seq x y z
N MET A 1 -10.16 2.07 -20.30
CA MET A 1 -9.23 3.01 -19.62
C MET A 1 -9.86 3.74 -18.44
N LEU A 2 -10.97 4.47 -18.60
CA LEU A 2 -11.63 5.17 -17.48
C LEU A 2 -12.06 4.22 -16.34
N LEU A 3 -12.62 3.06 -16.66
CA LEU A 3 -12.99 2.06 -15.65
C LEU A 3 -11.78 1.52 -14.87
N ALA A 4 -10.63 1.35 -15.53
CA ALA A 4 -9.38 0.97 -14.85
C ALA A 4 -8.92 2.08 -13.88
N ALA A 5 -9.00 3.35 -14.30
CA ALA A 5 -8.69 4.49 -13.44
C ALA A 5 -9.62 4.55 -12.21
N LEU A 6 -10.92 4.31 -12.40
CA LEU A 6 -11.90 4.24 -11.31
C LEU A 6 -11.57 3.12 -10.31
N LEU A 7 -11.26 1.92 -10.79
CA LEU A 7 -10.87 0.79 -9.93
C LEU A 7 -9.59 1.08 -9.15
N ILE A 8 -8.60 1.76 -9.76
CA ILE A 8 -7.40 2.20 -9.05
C ILE A 8 -7.77 3.20 -7.96
N ALA A 9 -8.64 4.18 -8.24
CA ALA A 9 -9.09 5.14 -7.24
C ALA A 9 -9.82 4.44 -6.07
N ILE A 10 -10.70 3.49 -6.36
CA ILE A 10 -11.39 2.67 -5.35
C ILE A 10 -10.37 1.88 -4.50
N ALA A 11 -9.37 1.25 -5.11
CA ALA A 11 -8.33 0.56 -4.37
C ALA A 11 -7.58 1.51 -3.42
N LYS A 12 -7.31 2.75 -3.86
CA LYS A 12 -6.69 3.77 -2.99
C LYS A 12 -7.58 4.14 -1.81
N MET A 13 -8.90 4.18 -1.99
CA MET A 13 -9.83 4.41 -0.87
C MET A 13 -9.73 3.31 0.19
N PHE A 14 -9.55 2.05 -0.23
CA PHE A 14 -9.33 0.93 0.69
C PHE A 14 -7.94 0.96 1.34
N VAL A 15 -6.89 1.40 0.62
CA VAL A 15 -5.56 1.63 1.23
C VAL A 15 -5.62 2.68 2.33
N VAL A 16 -6.39 3.77 2.13
CA VAL A 16 -6.63 4.79 3.16
C VAL A 16 -7.29 4.18 4.39
N GLU A 17 -8.32 3.35 4.20
CA GLU A 17 -9.01 2.69 5.30
C GLU A 17 -8.09 1.70 6.03
N MET A 18 -7.26 0.94 5.30
CA MET A 18 -6.27 0.04 5.88
C MET A 18 -5.24 0.82 6.73
N ALA A 19 -4.77 1.96 6.24
CA ALA A 19 -3.87 2.83 7.01
C ALA A 19 -4.56 3.44 8.23
N ARG A 20 -5.85 3.78 8.14
CA ARG A 20 -6.64 4.17 9.31
C ARG A 20 -6.73 3.05 10.35
N PHE A 21 -6.81 1.79 9.90
CA PHE A 21 -6.83 0.61 10.77
C PHE A 21 -5.50 0.37 11.50
N SER A 22 -4.37 0.82 10.98
CA SER A 22 -3.05 0.67 11.60
C SER A 22 -2.91 1.55 12.85
N ILE A 23 -3.63 2.67 12.88
CA ILE A 23 -3.64 3.63 13.97
C ILE A 23 -4.62 3.16 15.04
N THR A 24 -4.12 2.47 16.05
CA THR A 24 -4.88 2.18 17.28
C THR A 24 -4.33 2.99 18.43
N ASN A 25 -4.79 4.23 18.55
CA ASN A 25 -4.43 5.12 19.66
C ASN A 25 -5.69 5.77 20.24
N ASP A 26 -5.76 5.86 21.56
CA ASP A 26 -6.88 6.54 22.23
C ASP A 26 -6.77 8.06 22.13
N LYS A 27 -5.54 8.59 21.98
CA LYS A 27 -5.32 10.04 21.85
C LYS A 27 -5.62 10.61 20.47
N TRP A 28 -5.56 9.80 19.41
CA TRP A 28 -5.84 10.25 18.05
C TRP A 28 -6.51 9.15 17.23
N ARG A 29 -7.72 9.44 16.78
CA ARG A 29 -8.53 8.57 15.91
C ARG A 29 -8.96 9.40 14.69
N PRO A 30 -8.17 9.39 13.60
CA PRO A 30 -8.48 10.23 12.46
C PRO A 30 -9.81 9.80 11.80
N SER A 31 -10.60 10.79 11.38
CA SER A 31 -11.70 10.55 10.46
C SER A 31 -11.17 9.98 9.13
N TYR A 32 -12.04 9.33 8.36
CA TYR A 32 -11.65 8.84 7.04
C TYR A 32 -11.10 9.97 6.15
N LEU A 33 -11.77 11.12 6.14
CA LEU A 33 -11.35 12.29 5.37
C LEU A 33 -9.96 12.80 5.79
N ARG A 34 -9.70 12.90 7.11
CA ARG A 34 -8.37 13.28 7.60
C ARG A 34 -7.32 12.28 7.12
N MET A 35 -7.60 10.99 7.27
CA MET A 35 -6.67 9.95 6.81
C MET A 35 -6.47 9.97 5.30
N PHE A 36 -7.52 10.22 4.53
CA PHE A 36 -7.47 10.38 3.08
C PHE A 36 -6.50 11.49 2.68
N THR A 37 -6.61 12.68 3.29
CA THR A 37 -5.73 13.82 2.98
C THR A 37 -4.27 13.49 3.28
N ILE A 38 -3.98 12.92 4.46
CA ILE A 38 -2.61 12.55 4.83
C ILE A 38 -2.12 11.46 3.88
N VAL A 39 -2.94 10.43 3.59
CA VAL A 39 -2.54 9.30 2.75
C VAL A 39 -2.17 9.70 1.34
N THR A 40 -3.06 10.41 0.68
CA THR A 40 -2.90 10.77 -0.72
C THR A 40 -1.82 11.82 -0.93
N VAL A 41 -1.68 12.81 -0.04
CA VAL A 41 -0.65 13.85 -0.15
C VAL A 41 0.74 13.27 0.05
N THR A 42 0.97 12.51 1.13
CA THR A 42 2.32 12.00 1.40
C THR A 42 2.76 10.93 0.40
N GLN A 43 1.82 10.21 -0.22
CA GLN A 43 2.13 9.24 -1.28
C GLN A 43 2.80 9.87 -2.50
N LEU A 44 2.58 11.17 -2.76
CA LEU A 44 3.28 11.88 -3.83
C LEU A 44 4.80 11.94 -3.60
N GLY A 45 5.24 11.84 -2.35
CA GLY A 45 6.66 11.82 -1.99
C GLY A 45 7.44 10.66 -2.62
N LYS A 46 6.78 9.58 -3.07
CA LYS A 46 7.47 8.43 -3.70
C LYS A 46 8.05 8.78 -5.08
N TYR A 47 7.59 9.87 -5.70
CA TYR A 47 8.09 10.36 -6.98
C TYR A 47 9.30 11.30 -6.82
N ILE A 48 9.66 11.65 -5.58
CA ILE A 48 10.86 12.43 -5.28
C ILE A 48 12.07 11.46 -5.24
N PRO A 49 13.23 11.83 -5.83
CA PRO A 49 14.44 11.00 -5.81
C PRO A 49 14.78 10.48 -4.42
N GLY A 50 15.08 9.18 -4.33
CA GLY A 50 15.40 8.48 -3.07
C GLY A 50 14.25 7.66 -2.49
N SER A 51 13.02 7.75 -3.01
CA SER A 51 11.83 6.95 -2.63
C SER A 51 11.44 6.95 -1.14
N ILE A 52 12.21 7.52 -0.22
CA ILE A 52 11.95 7.52 1.22
C ILE A 52 11.00 8.63 1.68
N TRP A 53 10.79 9.65 0.85
CA TRP A 53 10.08 10.86 1.24
C TRP A 53 8.62 10.64 1.60
N HIS A 54 7.95 9.68 0.95
CA HIS A 54 6.58 9.32 1.32
C HIS A 54 6.48 8.72 2.72
N PHE A 55 7.49 7.95 3.15
CA PHE A 55 7.58 7.43 4.52
C PHE A 55 7.88 8.56 5.50
N ALA A 56 8.86 9.42 5.20
CA ALA A 56 9.22 10.55 6.05
C ALA A 56 8.04 11.50 6.27
N ALA A 57 7.33 11.87 5.21
CA ALA A 57 6.15 12.72 5.27
C ALA A 57 5.00 12.07 6.06
N ARG A 58 4.75 10.77 5.84
CA ARG A 58 3.76 10.00 6.62
C ARG A 58 4.11 9.97 8.12
N ILE A 59 5.38 9.74 8.46
CA ILE A 59 5.88 9.73 9.84
C ILE A 59 5.73 11.11 10.48
N SER A 60 6.08 12.18 9.77
CA SER A 60 5.91 13.57 10.25
C SER A 60 4.46 13.86 10.57
N SER A 61 3.54 13.58 9.63
CA SER A 61 2.11 13.80 9.85
C SER A 61 1.56 13.00 11.03
N TYR A 62 2.03 11.77 11.28
CA TYR A 62 1.61 11.02 12.47
C TYR A 62 2.10 11.68 13.76
N LYS A 63 3.36 12.13 13.82
CA LYS A 63 3.91 12.81 15.00
C LYS A 63 3.22 14.14 15.28
N GLU A 64 2.95 14.93 14.25
CA GLU A 64 2.20 16.19 14.33
C GLU A 64 0.79 15.99 14.90
N ASN A 65 0.19 14.81 14.69
CA ASN A 65 -1.10 14.44 15.28
C ASN A 65 -0.93 13.62 16.58
N SER A 66 0.10 13.93 17.38
CA SER A 66 0.32 13.40 18.73
C SER A 66 0.61 11.89 18.86
N LEU A 67 1.07 11.21 17.79
CA LEU A 67 1.57 9.85 17.92
C LEU A 67 3.00 9.84 18.44
N SER A 68 3.25 9.02 19.46
CA SER A 68 4.62 8.78 19.94
C SER A 68 5.45 8.06 18.88
N ASN A 69 6.77 8.22 18.93
CA ASN A 69 7.71 7.56 18.01
C ASN A 69 7.45 6.05 17.88
N LYS A 70 7.23 5.35 19.01
CA LYS A 70 6.93 3.91 19.04
C LYS A 70 5.62 3.58 18.30
N LYS A 71 4.55 4.37 18.51
CA LYS A 71 3.25 4.15 17.86
C LYS A 71 3.31 4.45 16.37
N THR A 72 4.00 5.53 15.99
CA THR A 72 4.25 5.87 14.58
C THR A 72 5.00 4.76 13.87
N ALA A 73 6.10 4.26 14.44
CA ALA A 73 6.86 3.16 13.85
C ALA A 73 6.02 1.87 13.67
N LYS A 74 5.20 1.52 14.68
CA LYS A 74 4.28 0.37 14.60
C LYS A 74 3.21 0.52 13.52
N ALA A 75 2.58 1.69 13.43
CA ALA A 75 1.58 1.98 12.40
C ALA A 75 2.19 1.86 11.00
N MET A 76 3.38 2.42 10.80
CA MET A 76 4.14 2.30 9.55
C MET A 76 4.47 0.85 9.21
N LEU A 77 4.96 0.08 10.18
CA LEU A 77 5.30 -1.32 9.97
C LEU A 77 4.05 -2.13 9.59
N LEU A 78 2.92 -1.91 10.25
CA LEU A 78 1.66 -2.58 9.94
C LEU A 78 1.12 -2.22 8.56
N GLU A 79 1.13 -0.94 8.19
CA GLU A 79 0.70 -0.51 6.86
C GLU A 79 1.47 -1.23 5.76
N ASN A 80 2.80 -1.30 5.89
CA ASN A 80 3.66 -1.96 4.92
C ASN A 80 3.50 -3.48 4.96
N ALA A 81 3.50 -4.08 6.15
CA ALA A 81 3.37 -5.53 6.31
C ALA A 81 2.02 -6.04 5.81
N TRP A 82 0.92 -5.34 6.09
CA TRP A 82 -0.39 -5.67 5.56
C TRP A 82 -0.45 -5.48 4.05
N LEU A 83 0.08 -4.37 3.51
CA LEU A 83 0.04 -4.13 2.07
C LEU A 83 0.85 -5.19 1.31
N VAL A 84 2.11 -5.42 1.68
CA VAL A 84 3.01 -6.40 1.04
C VAL A 84 2.53 -7.84 1.29
N GLY A 85 2.24 -8.18 2.54
CA GLY A 85 1.81 -9.52 2.92
C GLY A 85 0.49 -9.92 2.28
N SER A 86 -0.45 -8.97 2.15
CA SER A 86 -1.71 -9.25 1.46
C SER A 86 -1.57 -9.36 -0.05
N ALA A 87 -0.65 -8.60 -0.68
CA ALA A 87 -0.34 -8.75 -2.09
C ALA A 87 0.18 -10.16 -2.39
N LEU A 88 1.11 -10.65 -1.56
CA LEU A 88 1.66 -12.00 -1.63
C LEU A 88 0.56 -13.05 -1.41
N ALA A 89 -0.20 -12.95 -0.31
CA ALA A 89 -1.23 -13.92 0.03
C ALA A 89 -2.35 -13.97 -1.03
N PHE A 90 -2.86 -12.81 -1.46
CA PHE A 90 -3.87 -12.73 -2.51
C PHE A 90 -3.35 -13.27 -3.85
N GLY A 91 -2.13 -12.88 -4.22
CA GLY A 91 -1.46 -13.35 -5.43
C GLY A 91 -1.29 -14.87 -5.46
N LEU A 92 -0.71 -15.44 -4.40
CA LEU A 92 -0.53 -16.89 -4.28
C LEU A 92 -1.88 -17.62 -4.22
N LEU A 93 -2.87 -17.07 -3.53
CA LEU A 93 -4.20 -17.69 -3.45
C LEU A 93 -4.82 -17.82 -4.85
N LEU A 94 -4.81 -16.76 -5.65
CA LEU A 94 -5.36 -16.84 -7.00
C LEU A 94 -4.53 -17.73 -7.93
N LEU A 95 -3.20 -17.70 -7.83
CA LEU A 95 -2.33 -18.57 -8.63
C LEU A 95 -2.50 -20.06 -8.26
N THR A 96 -2.76 -20.37 -7.00
CA THR A 96 -3.01 -21.76 -6.58
C THR A 96 -4.36 -22.28 -7.04
N ILE A 97 -5.35 -21.40 -7.22
CA ILE A 97 -6.66 -21.73 -7.80
C ILE A 97 -6.57 -21.86 -9.33
N GLU A 98 -5.84 -20.95 -9.99
CA GLU A 98 -5.63 -20.95 -11.45
C GLU A 98 -4.83 -22.17 -11.93
N ARG A 99 -3.85 -22.62 -11.13
CA ARG A 99 -2.95 -23.75 -11.43
C ARG A 99 -2.13 -23.51 -12.71
N PRO A 100 -1.20 -22.54 -12.73
CA PRO A 100 -0.40 -22.23 -13.90
C PRO A 100 0.73 -23.25 -14.13
N GLU A 101 0.36 -24.51 -14.41
CA GLU A 101 1.29 -25.63 -14.59
C GLU A 101 2.32 -25.36 -15.70
N SER A 102 1.89 -24.73 -16.80
CA SER A 102 2.78 -24.36 -17.90
C SER A 102 3.91 -23.41 -17.46
N LEU A 103 3.68 -22.53 -16.49
CA LEU A 103 4.72 -21.67 -15.93
C LEU A 103 5.68 -22.46 -15.04
N LEU A 104 5.14 -23.33 -14.18
CA LEU A 104 5.96 -24.16 -13.28
C LEU A 104 6.86 -25.10 -14.08
N THR A 105 6.33 -25.74 -15.11
CA THR A 105 7.13 -26.61 -15.99
C THR A 105 8.17 -25.80 -16.77
N LYS A 106 7.82 -24.63 -17.31
CA LYS A 106 8.74 -23.79 -18.08
C LYS A 106 9.93 -23.27 -17.27
N TYR A 107 9.70 -22.79 -16.05
CA TYR A 107 10.75 -22.13 -15.25
C TYR A 107 11.41 -23.03 -14.22
N LEU A 108 10.69 -24.04 -13.71
CA LEU A 108 11.17 -24.91 -12.63
C LEU A 108 11.29 -26.38 -13.05
N GLY A 109 10.71 -26.77 -14.19
CA GLY A 109 10.68 -28.18 -14.61
C GLY A 109 9.80 -29.06 -13.71
N ILE A 110 8.89 -28.48 -12.94
CA ILE A 110 8.08 -29.18 -11.94
C ILE A 110 6.62 -29.25 -12.40
N THR A 111 5.98 -30.40 -12.14
CA THR A 111 4.53 -30.60 -12.22
C THR A 111 4.03 -31.03 -10.84
N LEU A 112 2.95 -30.43 -10.37
CA LEU A 112 2.40 -30.73 -9.04
C LEU A 112 1.26 -31.75 -9.15
N PRO A 113 1.14 -32.70 -8.21
CA PRO A 113 -0.02 -33.58 -8.15
C PRO A 113 -1.32 -32.80 -7.92
N ALA A 114 -2.44 -33.27 -8.49
CA ALA A 114 -3.74 -32.64 -8.33
C ALA A 114 -4.18 -32.46 -6.85
N ALA A 115 -3.79 -33.40 -5.98
CA ALA A 115 -4.03 -33.31 -4.55
C ALA A 115 -3.36 -32.08 -3.91
N LEU A 116 -2.17 -31.70 -4.37
CA LEU A 116 -1.46 -30.54 -3.84
C LEU A 116 -2.16 -29.24 -4.26
N TRP A 117 -2.64 -29.14 -5.49
CA TRP A 117 -3.46 -28.00 -5.94
C TRP A 117 -4.75 -27.84 -5.14
N ALA A 118 -5.33 -28.94 -4.63
CA ALA A 118 -6.49 -28.86 -3.75
C ALA A 118 -6.15 -28.31 -2.36
N VAL A 119 -4.95 -28.60 -1.83
CA VAL A 119 -4.54 -28.22 -0.47
C VAL A 119 -3.94 -26.81 -0.39
N LEU A 120 -3.20 -26.40 -1.41
CA LEU A 120 -2.44 -25.13 -1.42
C LEU A 120 -3.28 -23.87 -1.11
N PRO A 121 -4.48 -23.68 -1.69
CA PRO A 121 -5.31 -22.51 -1.37
C PRO A 121 -5.63 -22.39 0.13
N PHE A 122 -5.91 -23.53 0.79
CA PHE A 122 -6.20 -23.55 2.23
C PHE A 122 -4.95 -23.22 3.06
N VAL A 123 -3.79 -23.73 2.66
CA VAL A 123 -2.51 -23.40 3.32
C VAL A 123 -2.24 -21.90 3.21
N VAL A 124 -2.42 -21.30 2.03
CA VAL A 124 -2.24 -19.85 1.84
C VAL A 124 -3.21 -19.04 2.70
N ILE A 125 -4.49 -19.43 2.76
CA ILE A 125 -5.50 -18.77 3.61
C ILE A 125 -5.10 -18.87 5.08
N ILE A 126 -4.72 -20.06 5.56
CA ILE A 126 -4.31 -20.26 6.96
C ILE A 126 -3.10 -19.39 7.29
N LEU A 127 -2.05 -19.43 6.47
CA LEU A 127 -0.84 -18.62 6.68
C LEU A 127 -1.14 -17.12 6.66
N TRP A 128 -2.01 -16.68 5.76
CA TRP A 128 -2.43 -15.28 5.70
C TRP A 128 -3.17 -14.86 6.98
N LEU A 129 -4.17 -15.62 7.41
CA LEU A 129 -4.96 -15.32 8.60
C LEU A 129 -4.09 -15.37 9.86
N VAL A 130 -3.25 -16.39 10.02
CA VAL A 130 -2.31 -16.52 11.13
C VAL A 130 -1.35 -15.33 11.15
N GLY A 131 -0.78 -14.95 10.00
CA GLY A 131 0.10 -13.79 9.88
C GLY A 131 -0.58 -12.49 10.33
N LEU A 132 -1.84 -12.27 9.94
CA LEU A 132 -2.61 -11.10 10.38
C LEU A 132 -2.84 -11.10 11.89
N VAL A 133 -3.20 -12.25 12.48
CA VAL A 133 -3.41 -12.39 13.93
C VAL A 133 -2.12 -12.15 14.71
N VAL A 134 -1.01 -12.71 14.24
CA VAL A 134 0.32 -12.52 14.81
C VAL A 134 0.69 -11.03 14.78
N LEU A 135 0.59 -10.37 13.62
CA LEU A 135 0.89 -8.95 13.49
C LEU A 135 0.01 -8.07 14.40
N ASP A 136 -1.30 -8.33 14.47
CA ASP A 136 -2.21 -7.59 15.37
C ASP A 136 -1.82 -7.79 16.85
N LYS A 137 -1.47 -9.02 17.26
CA LYS A 137 -1.09 -9.31 18.66
C LYS A 137 0.24 -8.64 19.03
N PHE A 138 1.27 -8.76 18.20
CA PHE A 138 2.61 -8.26 18.50
C PHE A 138 2.73 -6.74 18.33
N LEU A 139 2.18 -6.18 17.25
CA LEU A 139 2.39 -4.77 16.94
C LEU A 139 1.34 -3.88 17.58
N LEU A 140 0.08 -4.30 17.68
CA LEU A 140 -0.97 -3.51 18.34
C LEU A 140 -1.11 -3.78 19.84
N GLU A 141 -0.36 -4.74 20.39
CA GLU A 141 -0.41 -5.12 21.82
C GLU A 141 -1.85 -5.42 22.30
N LYS A 142 -2.72 -5.87 21.40
CA LYS A 142 -4.11 -6.17 21.73
C LYS A 142 -4.20 -7.46 22.54
N LYS A 143 -4.81 -7.35 23.72
CA LYS A 143 -5.02 -8.48 24.63
C LYS A 143 -6.13 -9.43 24.15
N THR A 144 -7.07 -8.96 23.33
CA THR A 144 -8.23 -9.74 22.87
C THR A 144 -8.27 -9.83 21.35
N PHE A 145 -8.55 -11.04 20.86
CA PHE A 145 -8.80 -11.29 19.43
C PHE A 145 -10.19 -10.75 19.06
N SER A 146 -10.27 -10.05 17.93
CA SER A 146 -11.53 -9.51 17.39
C SER A 146 -11.74 -10.06 15.98
N LEU A 147 -12.68 -11.01 15.87
CA LEU A 147 -13.01 -11.63 14.58
C LEU A 147 -13.54 -10.59 13.57
N SER A 148 -14.38 -9.66 14.02
CA SER A 148 -14.95 -8.61 13.17
C SER A 148 -13.87 -7.70 12.57
N ARG A 149 -12.84 -7.37 13.34
CA ARG A 149 -11.69 -6.59 12.84
C ARG A 149 -10.88 -7.39 11.82
N LEU A 150 -10.59 -8.66 12.10
CA LEU A 150 -9.85 -9.53 11.18
C LEU A 150 -10.59 -9.65 9.85
N VAL A 151 -11.89 -9.98 9.88
CA VAL A 151 -12.73 -10.10 8.68
C VAL A 151 -12.73 -8.81 7.89
N ARG A 152 -12.93 -7.66 8.55
CA ARG A 152 -12.91 -6.36 7.87
C ARG A 152 -11.55 -6.05 7.24
N LEU A 153 -10.46 -6.37 7.91
CA LEU A 153 -9.11 -6.17 7.39
C LEU A 153 -8.85 -7.05 6.16
N VAL A 154 -9.26 -8.33 6.20
CA VAL A 154 -9.18 -9.24 5.05
C VAL A 154 -10.03 -8.73 3.88
N LEU A 155 -11.27 -8.29 4.13
CA LEU A 155 -12.13 -7.73 3.08
C LEU A 155 -11.53 -6.48 2.43
N ILE A 156 -10.93 -5.58 3.22
CA ILE A 156 -10.21 -4.41 2.71
C ILE A 156 -9.05 -4.86 1.81
N GLN A 157 -8.25 -5.85 2.24
CA GLN A 157 -7.13 -6.36 1.47
C GLN A 157 -7.57 -7.03 0.15
N ILE A 158 -8.61 -7.86 0.19
CA ILE A 158 -9.24 -8.46 -1.01
C ILE A 158 -9.73 -7.36 -1.95
N ALA A 159 -10.38 -6.31 -1.43
CA ALA A 159 -10.88 -5.21 -2.24
C ALA A 159 -9.75 -4.42 -2.90
N ILE A 160 -8.63 -4.18 -2.20
CA ILE A 160 -7.44 -3.52 -2.77
C ILE A 160 -6.92 -4.33 -3.96
N TRP A 161 -6.58 -5.60 -3.75
CA TRP A 161 -5.91 -6.40 -4.79
C TRP A 161 -6.86 -6.84 -5.89
N GLY A 162 -8.11 -7.12 -5.55
CA GLY A 162 -9.17 -7.39 -6.53
C GLY A 162 -9.40 -6.20 -7.45
N ALA A 163 -9.52 -4.97 -6.92
CA ALA A 163 -9.68 -3.78 -7.73
C ALA A 163 -8.44 -3.45 -8.56
N LEU A 164 -7.23 -3.56 -7.97
CA LEU A 164 -6.00 -3.29 -8.71
C LEU A 164 -5.74 -4.32 -9.81
N GLY A 165 -5.87 -5.61 -9.52
CA GLY A 165 -5.74 -6.67 -10.52
C GLY A 165 -6.79 -6.57 -11.62
N SER A 166 -8.04 -6.27 -11.26
CA SER A 166 -9.12 -6.03 -12.25
C SER A 166 -8.84 -4.80 -13.11
N SER A 167 -8.26 -3.74 -12.54
CA SER A 167 -7.86 -2.57 -13.32
C SER A 167 -6.78 -2.90 -14.35
N PHE A 168 -5.89 -3.85 -14.05
CA PHE A 168 -4.87 -4.34 -14.98
C PHE A 168 -5.48 -5.25 -16.05
N TYR A 169 -6.40 -6.15 -15.66
CA TYR A 169 -7.17 -6.98 -16.59
C TYR A 169 -7.86 -6.16 -17.69
N LEU A 170 -8.43 -5.00 -17.35
CA LEU A 170 -9.08 -4.11 -18.31
C LEU A 170 -8.14 -3.48 -19.36
N ILE A 171 -6.83 -3.63 -19.23
CA ILE A 171 -5.86 -3.18 -20.24
C ILE A 171 -5.74 -4.20 -21.38
N PHE A 172 -6.02 -5.48 -21.12
CA PHE A 172 -5.87 -6.53 -22.10
C PHE A 172 -6.98 -6.42 -23.15
N GLN A 173 -6.61 -6.20 -24.40
CA GLN A 173 -7.54 -6.20 -25.52
C GLN A 173 -7.86 -7.64 -25.90
N GLY A 174 -9.11 -8.08 -25.67
CA GLY A 174 -9.54 -9.44 -25.97
C GLY A 174 -9.16 -10.50 -24.93
N ALA A 175 -8.82 -10.10 -23.69
CA ALA A 175 -8.61 -11.08 -22.62
C ALA A 175 -9.85 -11.93 -22.39
N LEU A 176 -9.63 -13.24 -22.40
CA LEU A 176 -10.64 -14.23 -22.02
C LEU A 176 -10.77 -14.26 -20.49
N LEU A 177 -12.01 -14.42 -20.01
CA LEU A 177 -12.32 -14.59 -18.59
C LEU A 177 -11.55 -15.76 -17.96
N GLN A 178 -11.12 -16.73 -18.77
CA GLN A 178 -10.35 -17.89 -18.32
C GLN A 178 -9.00 -17.51 -17.66
N HIS A 179 -8.40 -16.37 -17.99
CA HIS A 179 -7.13 -15.92 -17.42
C HIS A 179 -7.32 -14.85 -16.33
N PHE A 180 -8.55 -14.60 -15.90
CA PHE A 180 -8.86 -13.52 -14.97
C PHE A 180 -8.11 -13.69 -13.64
N LEU A 181 -8.10 -14.90 -13.07
CA LEU A 181 -7.41 -15.15 -11.79
C LEU A 181 -5.89 -15.05 -11.94
N LEU A 182 -5.32 -15.56 -13.05
CA LEU A 182 -3.91 -15.39 -13.38
C LEU A 182 -3.52 -13.90 -13.45
N ILE A 183 -4.36 -13.08 -14.09
CA ILE A 183 -4.10 -11.65 -14.27
C ILE A 183 -4.18 -10.90 -12.95
N LEU A 184 -5.20 -11.13 -12.15
CA LEU A 184 -5.35 -10.50 -10.83
C LEU A 184 -4.21 -10.91 -9.89
N GLY A 185 -3.97 -12.22 -9.77
CA GLY A 185 -2.97 -12.76 -8.86
C GLY A 185 -1.55 -12.41 -9.30
N GLY A 186 -1.26 -12.54 -10.60
CA GLY A 186 0.04 -12.22 -11.16
C GLY A 186 0.39 -10.74 -11.06
N TYR A 187 -0.61 -9.85 -11.23
CA TYR A 187 -0.41 -8.43 -10.97
C TYR A 187 -0.07 -8.14 -9.50
N ALA A 188 -0.74 -8.81 -8.54
CA ALA A 188 -0.45 -8.64 -7.12
C ALA A 188 0.96 -9.10 -6.75
N ILE A 189 1.39 -10.26 -7.27
CA ILE A 189 2.78 -10.77 -7.09
C ILE A 189 3.79 -9.81 -7.72
N SER A 190 3.56 -9.37 -8.95
CA SER A 190 4.44 -8.41 -9.61
C SER A 190 4.55 -7.09 -8.83
N TRP A 191 3.43 -6.54 -8.36
CA TRP A 191 3.45 -5.34 -7.52
C TRP A 191 4.26 -5.56 -6.24
N MET A 192 4.07 -6.70 -5.58
CA MET A 192 4.77 -7.05 -4.35
C MET A 192 6.28 -7.13 -4.55
N VAL A 193 6.73 -7.86 -5.57
CA VAL A 193 8.16 -8.00 -5.88
C VAL A 193 8.76 -6.64 -6.24
N GLY A 194 8.08 -5.85 -7.06
CA GLY A 194 8.51 -4.49 -7.41
C GLY A 194 8.57 -3.54 -6.20
N TYR A 195 7.69 -3.73 -5.21
CA TYR A 195 7.68 -2.94 -3.98
C TYR A 195 8.84 -3.29 -3.04
N VAL A 196 9.13 -4.58 -2.87
CA VAL A 196 10.19 -5.07 -1.96
C VAL A 196 11.59 -4.84 -2.54
N PHE A 197 11.72 -4.78 -3.86
CA PHE A 197 13.02 -4.57 -4.50
C PHE A 197 13.47 -3.10 -4.41
N ILE A 198 14.04 -2.74 -3.25
CA ILE A 198 14.42 -1.36 -2.89
C ILE A 198 15.43 -0.70 -3.84
N PHE A 199 16.21 -1.50 -4.57
CA PHE A 199 17.21 -0.99 -5.53
C PHE A 199 16.58 -0.51 -6.84
N ALA A 200 15.31 -0.84 -7.10
CA ALA A 200 14.55 -0.31 -8.21
C ALA A 200 13.58 0.76 -7.70
N PRO A 201 13.87 2.06 -7.87
CA PRO A 201 12.96 3.11 -7.42
C PRO A 201 11.59 2.94 -8.09
N SER A 202 10.52 2.86 -7.29
CA SER A 202 9.16 2.54 -7.73
C SER A 202 8.99 1.20 -8.48
N GLY A 203 9.91 0.26 -8.31
CA GLY A 203 9.86 -1.08 -8.92
C GLY A 203 10.09 -1.09 -10.43
N ILE A 204 10.69 -0.03 -11.00
CA ILE A 204 10.99 0.08 -12.44
C ILE A 204 11.84 -1.12 -12.89
N GLY A 205 11.41 -1.79 -13.95
CA GLY A 205 12.10 -2.92 -14.57
C GLY A 205 11.79 -4.24 -13.90
N VAL A 206 11.83 -4.30 -12.56
CA VAL A 206 11.57 -5.53 -11.80
C VAL A 206 10.11 -5.94 -11.93
N ARG A 207 9.20 -4.98 -11.77
CA ARG A 207 7.77 -5.25 -11.83
C ARG A 207 7.37 -5.74 -13.23
N GLU A 208 7.87 -5.07 -14.26
CA GLU A 208 7.67 -5.40 -15.66
C GLU A 208 8.23 -6.79 -15.98
N ALA A 209 9.44 -7.12 -15.50
CA ALA A 209 10.05 -8.44 -15.68
C ALA A 209 9.20 -9.55 -15.06
N VAL A 210 8.65 -9.34 -13.86
CA VAL A 210 7.77 -10.32 -13.20
C VAL A 210 6.46 -10.49 -13.96
N LEU A 211 5.85 -9.41 -14.48
CA LEU A 211 4.66 -9.54 -15.35
C LEU A 211 5.00 -10.34 -16.60
N VAL A 212 6.08 -9.98 -17.30
CA VAL A 212 6.53 -10.70 -18.49
C VAL A 212 6.73 -12.19 -18.19
N ALA A 213 7.38 -12.53 -17.08
CA ALA A 213 7.60 -13.92 -16.68
C ALA A 213 6.27 -14.67 -16.46
N LEU A 214 5.38 -14.09 -15.66
CA LEU A 214 4.09 -14.68 -15.26
C LEU A 214 3.11 -14.83 -16.43
N PHE A 215 3.17 -13.95 -17.43
CA PHE A 215 2.26 -13.97 -18.57
C PHE A 215 2.90 -14.54 -19.85
N SER A 216 4.16 -14.98 -19.78
CA SER A 216 4.94 -15.42 -20.95
C SER A 216 4.38 -16.63 -21.72
N THR A 217 3.43 -17.36 -21.15
CA THR A 217 2.78 -18.52 -21.78
C THR A 217 1.45 -18.18 -22.43
N ILE A 218 0.90 -16.98 -22.18
CA ILE A 218 -0.43 -16.59 -22.65
C ILE A 218 -0.42 -15.32 -23.50
N VAL A 219 0.59 -14.45 -23.35
CA VAL A 219 0.69 -13.19 -24.09
C VAL A 219 2.14 -12.95 -24.51
N PRO A 220 2.39 -12.47 -25.75
CA PRO A 220 3.72 -12.06 -26.20
C PRO A 220 4.39 -11.05 -25.26
N THR A 221 5.69 -11.22 -25.03
CA THR A 221 6.49 -10.40 -24.11
C THR A 221 6.36 -8.90 -24.38
N GLN A 222 6.43 -8.49 -25.66
CA GLN A 222 6.35 -7.08 -26.05
C GLN A 222 4.99 -6.47 -25.67
N GLN A 223 3.92 -7.25 -25.79
CA GLN A 223 2.56 -6.80 -25.48
C GLN A 223 2.32 -6.66 -23.97
N ILE A 224 2.83 -7.59 -23.15
CA ILE A 224 2.75 -7.45 -21.68
C ILE A 224 3.55 -6.26 -21.16
N ALA A 225 4.73 -6.00 -21.72
CA ALA A 225 5.51 -4.82 -21.38
C ALA A 225 4.73 -3.53 -21.69
N ALA A 226 4.09 -3.44 -22.87
CA ALA A 226 3.23 -2.32 -23.22
C ALA A 226 2.04 -2.16 -22.26
N TYR A 227 1.35 -3.24 -21.92
CA TYR A 227 0.23 -3.21 -20.97
C TYR A 227 0.66 -2.73 -19.58
N SER A 228 1.83 -3.16 -19.10
CA SER A 228 2.39 -2.70 -17.84
C SER A 228 2.63 -1.19 -17.84
N ILE A 229 3.24 -0.67 -18.91
CA ILE A 229 3.53 0.77 -19.05
C ILE A 229 2.24 1.59 -19.07
N VAL A 230 1.25 1.18 -19.87
CA VAL A 230 -0.05 1.87 -19.95
C VAL A 230 -0.76 1.87 -18.60
N HIS A 231 -0.82 0.72 -17.93
CA HIS A 231 -1.43 0.62 -16.61
C HIS A 231 -0.77 1.54 -15.59
N ARG A 232 0.56 1.61 -15.61
CA ARG A 232 1.34 2.44 -14.71
C ARG A 232 1.14 3.93 -14.94
N LEU A 233 0.99 4.34 -16.20
CA LEU A 233 0.64 5.73 -16.54
C LEU A 233 -0.71 6.09 -15.91
N ILE A 234 -1.73 5.24 -16.09
CA ILE A 234 -3.06 5.44 -15.50
C ILE A 234 -2.98 5.48 -13.97
N TYR A 235 -2.24 4.55 -13.36
CA TYR A 235 -2.04 4.48 -11.91
C TYR A 235 -1.41 5.77 -11.36
N THR A 236 -0.38 6.27 -12.04
CA THR A 236 0.32 7.50 -11.65
C THR A 236 -0.58 8.71 -11.78
N VAL A 237 -1.33 8.83 -12.88
CA VAL A 237 -2.31 9.92 -13.06
C VAL A 237 -3.35 9.92 -11.94
N VAL A 238 -3.91 8.75 -11.60
CA VAL A 238 -4.88 8.64 -10.50
C VAL A 238 -4.27 9.07 -9.17
N GLU A 239 -3.03 8.68 -8.87
CA GLU A 239 -2.35 9.08 -7.63
C GLU A 239 -2.08 10.58 -7.56
N VAL A 240 -1.63 11.18 -8.66
CA VAL A 240 -1.40 12.64 -8.73
C VAL A 240 -2.72 13.39 -8.52
N LEU A 241 -3.80 12.97 -9.19
CA LEU A 241 -5.13 13.56 -9.03
C LEU A 241 -5.65 13.43 -7.60
N LEU A 242 -5.56 12.24 -7.01
CA LEU A 242 -5.98 12.02 -5.61
C LEU A 242 -5.12 12.82 -4.62
N GLY A 243 -3.81 12.93 -4.86
CA GLY A 243 -2.91 13.74 -4.05
C GLY A 243 -3.23 15.23 -4.12
N LEU A 244 -3.56 15.75 -5.31
CA LEU A 244 -4.01 17.13 -5.49
C LEU A 244 -5.34 17.39 -4.77
N ILE A 245 -6.31 16.48 -4.90
CA ILE A 245 -7.58 16.55 -4.16
C ILE A 245 -7.31 16.52 -2.65
N GLY A 246 -6.45 15.61 -2.20
CA GLY A 246 -6.03 15.51 -0.80
C GLY A 246 -5.43 16.81 -0.27
N PHE A 247 -4.56 17.46 -1.05
CA PHE A 247 -3.92 18.72 -0.70
C PHE A 247 -4.93 19.88 -0.57
N ILE A 248 -5.85 20.00 -1.53
CA ILE A 248 -6.91 21.02 -1.49
C ILE A 248 -7.81 20.82 -0.26
N LEU A 249 -8.22 19.58 0.01
CA LEU A 249 -9.05 19.24 1.16
C LEU A 249 -8.31 19.44 2.48
N GLN A 250 -7.00 19.16 2.54
CA GLN A 250 -6.18 19.41 3.71
C GLN A 250 -6.17 20.88 4.07
N ARG A 251 -5.93 21.77 3.09
CA ARG A 251 -5.94 23.22 3.30
C ARG A 251 -7.31 23.76 3.72
N ARG A 252 -8.39 23.18 3.18
CA ARG A 252 -9.77 23.64 3.46
C ARG A 252 -10.27 23.22 4.84
N PHE A 253 -10.02 21.98 5.24
CA PHE A 253 -10.66 21.39 6.43
C PHE A 253 -9.70 21.20 7.61
N PHE A 254 -8.39 21.25 7.37
CA PHE A 254 -7.39 21.05 8.41
C PHE A 254 -6.17 22.00 8.23
N PRO A 255 -6.40 23.32 8.22
CA PRO A 255 -5.32 24.29 8.11
C PRO A 255 -4.32 24.10 9.25
N ALA A 256 -3.03 24.32 8.97
CA ALA A 256 -2.03 24.39 10.03
C ALA A 256 -2.37 25.57 10.95
N GLU A 257 -2.23 25.39 12.26
CA GLU A 257 -2.26 26.53 13.18
C GLU A 257 -1.19 27.53 12.74
N PRO A 258 -1.52 28.83 12.62
CA PRO A 258 -0.51 29.83 12.33
C PRO A 258 0.55 29.76 13.43
N ALA A 259 1.83 29.66 13.03
CA ALA A 259 2.94 29.67 13.97
C ALA A 259 2.79 30.91 14.86
N SER A 260 2.48 30.68 16.14
CA SER A 260 2.44 31.74 17.13
C SER A 260 3.78 32.46 17.09
N SER A 261 3.77 33.75 16.83
CA SER A 261 4.92 34.64 16.87
C SER A 261 5.52 34.68 18.29
N THR A 262 6.38 33.72 18.61
CA THR A 262 7.34 33.84 19.72
C THR A 262 8.53 34.67 19.23
N ASP A 263 8.29 35.96 19.00
CA ASP A 263 9.31 37.00 19.09
C ASP A 263 9.05 37.76 20.39
N GLU A 264 9.23 37.08 21.53
CA GLU A 264 9.49 37.80 22.78
C GLU A 264 10.90 38.39 22.65
N LYS A 265 10.94 39.70 22.36
CA LYS A 265 12.15 40.50 22.55
C LYS A 265 12.68 40.28 23.96
N PRO A 266 13.98 40.01 24.17
CA PRO A 266 14.55 40.05 25.51
C PRO A 266 14.49 41.51 25.99
N THR A 267 13.66 41.80 27.00
CA THR A 267 13.83 42.99 27.81
C THR A 267 15.17 42.86 28.54
N ALA A 268 16.17 43.57 28.04
CA ALA A 268 17.45 43.72 28.70
C ALA A 268 17.25 44.44 30.03
N ASN A 269 17.30 43.68 31.14
CA ASN A 269 17.57 44.23 32.45
C ASN A 269 19.03 44.72 32.46
N LEU A 270 19.23 46.00 32.22
CA LEU A 270 20.44 46.72 32.60
C LEU A 270 20.34 47.04 34.09
N GLU A 271 20.70 46.10 34.95
CA GLU A 271 21.18 46.46 36.29
C GLU A 271 22.62 46.92 36.15
N SER A 272 22.81 48.22 35.91
CA SER A 272 24.09 48.88 36.11
C SER A 272 24.34 49.01 37.62
N SER A 273 25.22 48.14 38.10
CA SER A 273 26.00 48.36 39.31
C SER A 273 26.61 49.76 39.30
N THR A 274 26.23 50.59 40.26
CA THR A 274 27.05 51.72 40.71
C THR A 274 27.18 51.59 42.22
N LYS A 275 28.33 51.07 42.64
CA LYS A 275 28.97 51.46 43.90
C LYS A 275 29.49 52.89 43.72
N ASP A 276 29.25 53.76 44.68
CA ASP A 276 30.29 54.50 45.42
C ASP A 276 29.70 55.72 46.15
N ILE A 277 30.21 55.91 47.38
CA ILE A 277 30.05 57.00 48.37
C ILE A 277 28.91 56.83 49.39
#